data_AF-A0AAV8Z2G4-F1
#
_entry.id   AF-A0AAV8Z2G4-F1
#
_cell.length_a   1.000
_cell.length_b   1.000
_cell.length_c   1.000
_cell.angle_alpha   90.00
_cell.angle_beta   90.00
_cell.angle_gamma   90.00
#
_symmetry.space_group_name_H-M   'P 1'
#
loop_
_entity.id
_entity.type
_entity.pdbx_description
1 polymer ?
#
loop_
_entity_poly.entity_id
_entity_poly.type
_entity_poly.pdbx_seq_one_letter_code
_entity_poly.pdbx_strand_id
1 'polypeptide(L)'
;MSNFNTDSLIQKTIRESFKNCTVLTIAHRLNTIMDSDKVLVMDSGQAVEFEHPHELLQKPYGYFTKMVKETGSVMESSLRKMAEKAYEEKHRNNIKAVIKDAMTEDDGS
;
A
#
# COMPACT_ATOMS: atom_id res chain seq x y z
N MET A 1 -8.74 27.18 -11.76
CA MET A 1 -8.09 25.89 -12.07
C MET A 1 -6.95 25.69 -11.05
N SER A 2 -7.32 25.55 -9.78
CA SER A 2 -6.43 25.86 -8.66
C SER A 2 -6.91 25.03 -7.47
N ASN A 3 -6.43 23.79 -7.37
CA ASN A 3 -6.41 22.94 -6.16
C ASN A 3 -5.76 21.57 -6.41
N PHE A 4 -5.76 21.04 -7.64
CA PHE A 4 -5.26 19.67 -7.90
C PHE A 4 -3.73 19.52 -7.84
N ASN A 5 -2.98 20.52 -8.31
CA ASN A 5 -1.51 20.47 -8.29
C ASN A 5 -0.93 20.62 -6.88
N THR A 6 -1.58 21.41 -6.03
CA THR A 6 -1.13 21.62 -4.64
C THR A 6 -1.39 20.38 -3.79
N ASP A 7 -2.54 19.72 -3.92
CA ASP A 7 -2.84 18.48 -3.21
C ASP A 7 -1.87 17.35 -3.58
N SER A 8 -1.46 17.27 -4.85
CA SER A 8 -0.49 16.27 -5.31
C SER A 8 0.91 16.52 -4.74
N LEU A 9 1.35 17.77 -4.71
CA LEU A 9 2.60 18.18 -4.05
C LEU A 9 2.56 17.94 -2.53
N ILE A 10 1.43 18.20 -1.89
CA ILE A 10 1.22 17.94 -0.47
C ILE A 10 1.26 16.43 -0.20
N GLN A 11 0.54 15.61 -0.96
CA GLN A 11 0.58 14.15 -0.81
C GLN A 11 1.97 13.58 -1.05
N LYS A 12 2.70 14.09 -2.04
CA LYS A 12 4.05 13.66 -2.35
C LYS A 12 5.03 14.05 -1.24
N THR A 13 4.93 15.28 -0.74
CA THR A 13 5.75 15.76 0.39
C THR A 13 5.46 14.96 1.64
N ILE A 14 4.19 14.67 1.96
CA ILE A 14 3.81 13.82 3.09
C ILE A 14 4.40 12.42 2.92
N ARG A 15 4.29 11.80 1.73
CA ARG A 15 4.90 10.48 1.47
C ARG A 15 6.43 10.48 1.60
N GLU A 16 7.11 11.57 1.23
CA GLU A 16 8.58 11.66 1.29
C GLU A 16 9.10 12.05 2.67
N SER A 17 8.41 12.93 3.40
CA SER A 17 8.84 13.44 4.72
C SER A 17 8.49 12.51 5.88
N PHE A 18 7.52 11.60 5.71
CA PHE A 18 7.14 10.60 6.72
C PHE A 18 7.62 9.19 6.40
N LYS A 19 8.65 9.04 5.55
CA LYS A 19 9.23 7.73 5.21
C LYS A 19 9.69 6.91 6.43
N ASN A 20 9.96 7.59 7.56
CA ASN A 20 10.36 7.00 8.84
C ASN A 20 9.31 7.19 9.96
N CYS A 21 8.08 7.57 9.63
CA CYS A 21 6.99 7.73 10.60
C CYS A 21 5.82 6.82 10.22
N THR A 22 5.25 6.10 11.19
CA THR A 22 4.06 5.27 10.95
C THR A 22 2.86 6.18 10.61
N VAL A 23 2.37 6.10 9.37
CA VAL A 23 1.17 6.84 8.93
C VAL A 23 -0.06 5.96 9.10
N LEU A 24 -0.85 6.24 10.14
CA LEU A 24 -2.17 5.62 10.32
C LEU A 24 -3.22 6.44 9.56
N THR A 25 -3.74 5.90 8.46
CA THR A 25 -4.79 6.55 7.67
C THR A 25 -6.14 5.86 7.89
N ILE A 26 -7.14 6.60 8.41
CA ILE A 26 -8.54 6.17 8.38
C ILE A 26 -9.12 6.71 7.07
N ALA A 27 -9.28 5.84 6.07
CA ALA A 27 -9.68 6.25 4.72
C ALA A 27 -11.03 5.64 4.29
N HIS A 28 -11.88 6.47 3.70
CA HIS A 28 -13.06 6.04 2.94
C HIS A 28 -12.76 5.77 1.46
N ARG A 29 -11.53 6.06 1.00
CA ARG A 29 -11.09 5.86 -0.38
C ARG A 29 -10.18 4.64 -0.45
N LEU A 30 -10.66 3.55 -1.05
CA LEU A 30 -9.86 2.32 -1.20
C LEU A 30 -8.59 2.52 -2.04
N ASN A 31 -8.57 3.49 -2.96
CA ASN A 31 -7.38 3.75 -3.79
C ASN A 31 -6.13 4.07 -2.96
N THR A 32 -6.26 4.82 -1.87
CA THR A 32 -5.12 5.15 -0.99
C THR A 32 -4.73 3.97 -0.10
N ILE A 33 -5.64 3.01 0.11
CA ILE A 33 -5.43 1.81 0.92
C ILE A 33 -4.63 0.76 0.12
N MET A 34 -4.82 0.68 -1.21
CA MET A 34 -4.15 -0.32 -2.05
C MET A 34 -2.62 -0.13 -2.16
N ASP A 35 -2.12 1.09 -1.89
CA ASP A 35 -0.69 1.41 -1.84
C ASP A 35 -0.08 1.25 -0.43
N SER A 36 -0.84 0.78 0.56
CA SER A 36 -0.39 0.72 1.95
C SER A 36 0.49 -0.49 2.22
N ASP A 37 1.48 -0.33 3.09
CA ASP A 37 2.40 -1.41 3.48
C ASP A 37 1.69 -2.56 4.21
N LYS A 38 0.72 -2.23 5.05
CA LYS A 38 -0.19 -3.14 5.75
C LYS A 38 -1.53 -2.46 5.96
N VAL A 39 -2.61 -3.25 5.97
CA VAL A 39 -3.98 -2.78 6.23
C VAL A 39 -4.52 -3.53 7.43
N LEU A 40 -4.98 -2.75 8.43
CA LEU A 40 -5.70 -3.27 9.58
C LEU A 40 -7.20 -3.16 9.32
N VAL A 41 -7.89 -4.30 9.31
CA VAL A 41 -9.35 -4.36 9.29
C VAL A 41 -9.84 -4.61 10.71
N MET A 42 -10.79 -3.79 11.16
CA MET A 42 -11.42 -3.91 12.47
C MET A 42 -12.89 -4.23 12.34
N ASP A 43 -13.37 -5.16 13.17
CA ASP A 43 -14.79 -5.50 13.32
C ASP A 43 -15.14 -5.55 14.81
N SER A 44 -16.22 -4.88 15.20
CA SER A 44 -16.72 -4.87 16.59
C SER A 44 -15.65 -4.52 17.65
N GLY A 45 -14.74 -3.59 17.31
CA GLY A 45 -13.66 -3.15 18.20
C GLY A 45 -12.43 -4.08 18.26
N GLN A 46 -12.40 -5.16 17.48
CA GLN A 46 -11.28 -6.10 17.42
C GLN A 46 -10.59 -6.08 16.05
N ALA A 47 -9.28 -6.32 16.05
CA ALA A 47 -8.51 -6.52 14.83
C ALA A 47 -8.84 -7.89 14.22
N VAL A 48 -9.43 -7.91 13.03
CA VAL A 48 -9.82 -9.15 12.35
C VAL A 48 -8.87 -9.55 11.23
N GLU A 49 -8.22 -8.59 10.58
CA GLU A 49 -7.22 -8.84 9.55
C GLU A 49 -6.11 -7.80 9.60
N PHE A 50 -4.86 -8.22 9.40
CA PHE A 50 -3.71 -7.31 9.35
C PHE A 50 -2.62 -7.84 8.44
N GLU A 51 -2.64 -7.46 7.16
CA GLU A 51 -1.57 -7.79 6.20
C GLU A 51 -1.54 -6.83 5.01
N HIS A 52 -0.64 -7.03 4.05
CA HIS A 52 -0.62 -6.28 2.80
C HIS A 52 -1.96 -6.40 2.03
N PRO A 53 -2.47 -5.33 1.40
CA PRO A 53 -3.74 -5.35 0.65
C PRO A 53 -3.86 -6.51 -0.35
N HIS A 54 -2.78 -6.80 -1.09
CA HIS A 54 -2.72 -7.92 -2.04
C HIS A 54 -2.95 -9.29 -1.35
N GLU A 55 -2.31 -9.54 -0.22
CA GLU A 55 -2.45 -10.80 0.52
C GLU A 55 -3.84 -10.93 1.16
N LEU A 56 -4.39 -9.84 1.68
CA LEU A 56 -5.76 -9.80 2.17
C LEU A 56 -6.78 -10.12 1.06
N LEU A 57 -6.52 -9.62 -0.16
CA LEU A 57 -7.37 -9.88 -1.34
C LEU A 57 -7.29 -11.30 -1.88
N GLN A 58 -6.28 -12.09 -1.50
CA GLN A 58 -6.19 -13.52 -1.81
C GLN A 58 -7.11 -14.36 -0.90
N LYS A 59 -7.63 -13.80 0.20
CA LYS A 59 -8.60 -14.48 1.07
C LYS A 59 -10.01 -14.29 0.48
N PRO A 60 -10.61 -15.31 -0.17
CA PRO A 60 -11.87 -15.15 -0.90
C PRO A 60 -13.06 -14.73 -0.01
N TYR A 61 -13.00 -15.09 1.28
CA TYR A 61 -14.01 -14.80 2.30
C TYR A 61 -13.56 -13.78 3.36
N GLY A 62 -12.39 -13.14 3.16
CA GLY A 62 -11.85 -12.14 4.08
C GLY A 62 -12.72 -10.88 4.16
N TYR A 63 -12.60 -10.15 5.27
CA TYR A 63 -13.35 -8.91 5.51
C TYR A 63 -12.96 -7.84 4.48
N PHE A 64 -11.66 -7.71 4.20
CA PHE A 64 -11.16 -6.78 3.19
C PHE A 64 -11.70 -7.10 1.79
N THR A 65 -11.71 -8.38 1.41
CA THR A 65 -12.25 -8.83 0.12
C THR A 65 -13.74 -8.50 -0.02
N LYS A 66 -14.53 -8.65 1.05
CA LYS A 66 -15.95 -8.27 1.03
C LYS A 66 -16.13 -6.77 0.79
N MET A 67 -15.40 -5.92 1.52
CA MET A 67 -15.45 -4.46 1.34
C MET A 67 -15.08 -4.04 -0.09
N VAL A 68 -14.10 -4.70 -0.71
CA VAL A 68 -13.68 -4.40 -2.08
C VAL A 68 -14.75 -4.84 -3.10
N LYS A 69 -15.39 -6.00 -2.90
CA LYS A 69 -16.49 -6.48 -3.75
C LYS A 69 -17.69 -5.54 -3.74
N GLU A 70 -17.97 -4.89 -2.61
CA GLU A 70 -19.06 -3.91 -2.49
C GLU A 70 -18.89 -2.67 -3.38
N THR A 71 -17.67 -2.39 -3.87
CA THR A 71 -17.42 -1.25 -4.77
C THR A 71 -17.82 -1.48 -6.23
N GLY A 72 -18.27 -2.69 -6.57
CA GLY A 72 -18.66 -3.09 -7.91
C GLY A 72 -17.51 -3.65 -8.74
N SER A 73 -17.85 -4.49 -9.72
CA SER A 73 -16.90 -5.34 -10.47
C SER A 73 -15.77 -4.58 -11.18
N VAL A 74 -16.05 -3.39 -11.71
CA VAL A 74 -15.08 -2.53 -12.41
C VAL A 74 -14.04 -1.97 -11.43
N MET A 75 -14.50 -1.47 -10.29
CA MET A 75 -13.63 -0.91 -9.25
C MET A 75 -12.85 -2.02 -8.55
N GLU A 76 -13.47 -3.15 -8.23
CA GLU A 76 -12.79 -4.32 -7.67
C GLU A 76 -11.61 -4.74 -8.55
N SER A 77 -11.82 -4.88 -9.86
CA SER A 77 -10.76 -5.30 -10.79
C SER A 77 -9.60 -4.30 -10.81
N SER A 78 -9.90 -3.01 -10.75
CA SER A 78 -8.89 -1.95 -10.71
C SER A 78 -8.11 -1.94 -9.40
N LEU A 79 -8.80 -2.09 -8.27
CA LEU A 79 -8.22 -2.13 -6.94
C LEU A 79 -7.31 -3.34 -6.75
N ARG A 80 -7.71 -4.52 -7.26
CA ARG A 80 -6.89 -5.73 -7.25
C ARG A 80 -5.58 -5.56 -8.02
N LYS A 81 -5.65 -4.97 -9.22
CA LYS A 81 -4.47 -4.66 -10.04
C LYS A 81 -3.53 -3.66 -9.36
N MET A 82 -4.08 -2.64 -8.70
CA MET A 82 -3.26 -1.67 -7.95
C MET A 82 -2.54 -2.36 -6.78
N ALA A 83 -3.24 -3.17 -6.00
CA ALA A 83 -2.65 -3.90 -4.88
C ALA A 83 -1.55 -4.87 -5.31
N GLU A 84 -1.75 -5.61 -6.42
CA GLU A 84 -0.75 -6.49 -7.01
C GLU A 84 0.49 -5.72 -7.47
N LYS A 85 0.31 -4.63 -8.21
CA LYS A 85 1.43 -3.78 -8.66
C LYS A 85 2.23 -3.22 -7.49
N ALA A 86 1.55 -2.71 -6.46
CA ALA A 86 2.19 -2.18 -5.25
C ALA A 86 2.99 -3.27 -4.51
N TYR A 87 2.43 -4.48 -4.41
CA TYR A 87 3.10 -5.63 -3.81
C TYR A 87 4.39 -5.97 -4.56
N GLU A 88 4.34 -6.09 -5.87
CA GLU A 88 5.52 -6.40 -6.70
C GLU A 88 6.59 -5.31 -6.65
N GLU A 89 6.21 -4.03 -6.71
CA GLU A 89 7.15 -2.91 -6.64
C GLU A 89 7.94 -2.95 -5.33
N LYS A 90 7.26 -3.26 -4.22
CA LYS A 90 7.90 -3.42 -2.91
C LYS A 90 8.83 -4.64 -2.88
N HIS A 91 8.42 -5.77 -3.43
CA HIS A 91 9.27 -6.97 -3.51
C HIS A 91 10.51 -6.76 -4.39
N ARG A 92 10.37 -6.07 -5.52
CA ARG A 92 11.51 -5.69 -6.38
C ARG A 92 12.47 -4.75 -5.66
N ASN A 93 11.95 -3.77 -4.92
CA ASN A 93 12.78 -2.84 -4.16
C ASN A 93 13.53 -3.55 -3.03
N ASN A 94 12.90 -4.52 -2.35
CA ASN A 94 13.56 -5.32 -1.32
C ASN A 94 14.69 -6.18 -1.90
N ILE A 95 14.48 -6.85 -3.05
CA ILE A 95 15.54 -7.62 -3.71
C ILE A 95 16.69 -6.71 -4.16
N LYS A 96 16.38 -5.54 -4.73
CA LYS A 96 17.42 -4.55 -5.10
C LYS A 96 18.19 -4.01 -3.89
N ALA A 97 17.54 -3.81 -2.75
CA ALA A 97 18.20 -3.40 -1.52
C ALA A 97 19.18 -4.48 -1.02
N VAL A 98 18.74 -5.75 -0.99
CA VAL A 98 19.59 -6.89 -0.61
C VAL A 98 20.81 -7.03 -1.52
N ILE A 99 20.63 -6.88 -2.84
CA ILE A 99 21.75 -6.97 -3.80
C ILE A 99 22.68 -5.75 -3.68
N LYS A 100 22.15 -4.56 -3.36
CA LYS A 100 22.95 -3.35 -3.17
C LYS A 100 23.86 -3.47 -1.93
N ASP A 101 23.35 -4.00 -0.84
CA ASP A 101 24.12 -4.20 0.39
C ASP A 101 25.22 -5.27 0.22
N ALA A 102 25.04 -6.20 -0.73
CA ALA A 102 26.04 -7.22 -1.07
C ALA A 102 27.18 -6.74 -2.00
N MET A 103 27.11 -5.49 -2.53
CA MET A 103 28.12 -4.95 -3.46
C MET A 103 28.80 -3.66 -2.96
N THR A 104 28.77 -3.39 -1.66
CA THR A 104 29.56 -2.31 -1.04
C THR A 104 30.74 -2.86 -0.24
N GLU A 105 31.60 -3.64 -0.88
CA GLU A 105 32.97 -3.88 -0.45
C GLU A 105 33.82 -3.88 -1.73
N ASP A 106 34.28 -2.70 -2.13
CA ASP A 106 35.59 -2.41 -2.77
C ASP A 106 35.53 -1.08 -3.53
N ASP A 107 35.63 0.03 -2.80
CA ASP A 107 36.34 1.22 -3.27
C ASP A 107 37.01 1.84 -2.05
N GLY A 108 38.10 1.17 -1.68
CA GLY A 108 39.01 1.58 -0.62
C GLY A 108 40.44 1.43 -1.10
N SER A 109 40.83 2.18 -2.14
CA SER A 109 42.16 2.83 -2.29
C SER A 109 42.22 3.71 -3.54
#